data_AF-A0A2P4YIP4-F1
#
_entry.id   AF-A0A2P4YIP4-F1
#
_cell.length_a   1.000
_cell.length_b   1.000
_cell.length_c   1.000
_cell.angle_alpha   90.00
_cell.angle_beta   90.00
_cell.angle_gamma   90.00
#
_symmetry.space_group_name_H-M   'P 1'
#
loop_
_entity.id
_entity.type
_entity.pdbx_description
1 polymer ?
#
loop_
_entity_poly.entity_id
_entity_poly.type
_entity_poly.pdbx_seq_one_letter_code
_entity_poly.pdbx_strand_id
1 'polypeptide(L)'
;MSFDQLRCVITIFAAILAATIQSGYVDLYRDADFKHKLARVKDVVLDACYSFTCKNLDNVITSAKWHDLPETGSFFEGGDAVIFFYTGENCDGKEKWWYINTQSRKDRLDGMNDDISSFMVLNRGGNAGAMYICSLSESDKITNTTDNERGANDTINYLLG
;
A
#
# COMPACT_ATOMS: atom_id res chain seq x y z
N MET A 1 28.73 -42.18 0.26
CA MET A 1 28.38 -40.76 0.00
C MET A 1 29.37 -39.91 0.78
N SER A 2 30.28 -39.18 0.11
CA SER A 2 31.40 -38.52 0.80
C SER A 2 30.96 -37.23 1.51
N PHE A 3 31.68 -36.84 2.56
CA PHE A 3 31.44 -35.60 3.31
C PHE A 3 31.43 -34.35 2.40
N ASP A 4 32.13 -34.38 1.27
CA ASP A 4 32.19 -33.27 0.31
C ASP A 4 30.88 -33.07 -0.47
N GLN A 5 30.13 -34.15 -0.72
CA GLN A 5 28.81 -34.09 -1.38
C GLN A 5 27.76 -33.48 -0.45
N LEU A 6 27.82 -33.79 0.86
CA LEU A 6 26.90 -33.24 1.87
C LEU A 6 27.16 -31.73 2.10
N ARG A 7 28.42 -31.30 2.04
CA ARG A 7 28.81 -29.88 2.18
C ARG A 7 28.31 -29.02 1.01
N CYS A 8 28.36 -29.53 -0.22
CA CYS A 8 27.81 -28.83 -1.40
C CYS A 8 26.29 -28.63 -1.31
N VAL A 9 25.55 -29.65 -0.84
CA VAL A 9 24.09 -29.55 -0.71
C VAL A 9 23.71 -28.50 0.35
N ILE A 10 24.44 -28.43 1.47
CA ILE A 10 24.19 -27.44 2.52
C ILE A 10 24.51 -26.01 2.05
N THR A 11 25.59 -25.79 1.28
CA THR A 11 25.89 -24.45 0.71
C THR A 11 24.89 -24.02 -0.36
N ILE A 12 24.37 -24.93 -1.18
CA ILE A 12 23.35 -24.60 -2.18
C ILE A 12 22.02 -24.23 -1.50
N PHE A 13 21.63 -24.91 -0.40
CA PHE A 13 20.44 -24.55 0.36
C PHE A 13 20.56 -23.20 1.08
N ALA A 14 21.75 -22.80 1.55
CA ALA A 14 21.97 -21.49 2.17
C ALA A 14 21.96 -20.32 1.17
N ALA A 15 22.22 -20.58 -0.12
CA ALA A 15 22.12 -19.57 -1.18
C ALA A 15 20.68 -19.28 -1.62
N ILE A 16 19.73 -20.16 -1.30
CA ILE A 16 18.29 -19.88 -1.35
C ILE A 16 17.87 -19.31 0.01
N LEU A 17 18.59 -18.29 0.49
CA LEU A 17 17.99 -17.35 1.42
C LEU A 17 16.87 -16.71 0.60
N ALA A 18 15.64 -17.15 0.83
CA ALA A 18 14.48 -16.55 0.22
C ALA A 18 14.59 -15.04 0.39
N ALA A 19 14.86 -14.32 -0.70
CA ALA A 19 14.55 -12.91 -0.77
C ALA A 19 13.03 -12.87 -0.67
N THR A 20 12.52 -12.83 0.56
CA THR A 20 11.15 -12.44 0.80
C THR A 20 11.09 -11.02 0.26
N ILE A 21 10.55 -10.86 -0.96
CA ILE A 21 10.13 -9.55 -1.45
C ILE A 21 9.03 -9.15 -0.48
N GLN A 22 9.41 -8.53 0.63
CA GLN A 22 8.45 -7.97 1.57
C GLN A 22 7.78 -6.87 0.77
N SER A 23 6.55 -7.15 0.39
CA SER A 23 5.77 -6.26 -0.44
C SER A 23 5.38 -5.08 0.44
N GLY A 24 5.84 -3.89 0.05
CA GLY A 24 5.63 -2.70 0.85
C GLY A 24 4.15 -2.40 1.03
N TYR A 25 3.85 -1.63 2.09
CA TYR A 25 2.49 -1.26 2.43
C TYR A 25 2.38 0.22 2.78
N VAL A 26 1.16 0.76 2.63
CA VAL A 26 0.79 2.10 3.03
C VAL A 26 -0.36 2.02 4.04
N ASP A 27 -0.16 2.62 5.21
CA ASP A 27 -1.21 2.85 6.21
C ASP A 27 -1.79 4.24 6.06
N LEU A 28 -3.12 4.31 6.03
CA LEU A 28 -3.90 5.55 5.87
C LEU A 28 -4.65 5.85 7.16
N TYR A 29 -4.66 7.13 7.55
CA TYR A 29 -5.18 7.58 8.84
C TYR A 29 -6.09 8.78 8.66
N ARG A 30 -7.18 8.79 9.43
CA ARG A 30 -8.15 9.88 9.42
C ARG A 30 -7.58 11.18 9.95
N ASP A 31 -6.74 11.09 10.97
CA ASP A 31 -6.24 12.26 11.69
C ASP A 31 -4.74 12.42 11.52
N ALA A 32 -4.24 13.59 11.91
CA ALA A 32 -2.81 13.81 12.08
C ALA A 32 -2.22 12.88 13.16
N ASP A 33 -0.90 12.79 13.20
CA ASP A 33 -0.13 11.94 14.14
C ASP A 33 -0.43 10.45 13.98
N PHE A 34 -0.91 10.03 12.81
CA PHE A 34 -1.20 8.63 12.51
C PHE A 34 -2.25 8.05 13.47
N LYS A 35 -3.25 8.87 13.82
CA LYS A 35 -4.39 8.50 14.68
C LYS A 35 -5.57 8.04 13.83
N HIS A 36 -6.39 7.16 14.40
CA HIS A 36 -7.60 6.59 13.76
C HIS A 36 -7.30 6.00 12.38
N LYS A 37 -6.58 4.87 12.38
CA LYS A 37 -6.23 4.12 11.17
C LYS A 37 -7.50 3.72 10.40
N LEU A 38 -7.52 4.03 9.11
CA LEU A 38 -8.64 3.76 8.19
C LEU A 38 -8.41 2.48 7.38
N ALA A 39 -7.20 2.29 6.88
CA ALA A 39 -6.86 1.19 5.99
C ALA A 39 -5.36 0.88 6.02
N ARG A 40 -5.02 -0.34 5.61
CA ARG A 40 -3.68 -0.72 5.16
C ARG A 40 -3.78 -1.26 3.75
N VAL A 41 -3.06 -0.65 2.82
CA VAL A 41 -2.88 -1.15 1.46
C VAL A 41 -1.60 -1.97 1.44
N LYS A 42 -1.73 -3.29 1.40
CA LYS A 42 -0.61 -4.23 1.32
C LYS A 42 -0.25 -4.50 -0.14
N ASP A 43 0.91 -5.12 -0.34
CA ASP A 43 1.33 -5.61 -1.65
C ASP A 43 1.35 -4.51 -2.72
N VAL A 44 1.88 -3.34 -2.35
CA VAL A 44 1.84 -2.15 -3.20
C VAL A 44 2.62 -2.39 -4.50
N VAL A 45 1.89 -2.30 -5.61
CA VAL A 45 2.38 -2.37 -6.98
C VAL A 45 2.85 -0.97 -7.38
N LEU A 46 4.09 -0.90 -7.86
CA LEU A 46 4.72 0.34 -8.29
C LEU A 46 4.11 0.81 -9.61
N ASP A 47 4.09 2.12 -9.80
CA ASP A 47 3.53 2.79 -10.99
C ASP A 47 2.02 2.45 -11.22
N ALA A 48 1.33 1.89 -10.21
CA ALA A 48 -0.11 1.67 -10.20
C ALA A 48 -0.80 2.77 -9.38
N CYS A 49 -1.94 3.24 -9.88
CA CYS A 49 -2.76 4.18 -9.15
C CYS A 49 -3.73 3.46 -8.21
N TYR A 50 -3.80 3.89 -6.96
CA TYR A 50 -4.76 3.39 -5.98
C TYR A 50 -5.83 4.43 -5.72
N SER A 51 -7.02 4.23 -6.29
CA SER A 51 -8.16 5.14 -6.16
C SER A 51 -9.12 4.71 -5.06
N PHE A 52 -9.50 5.61 -4.16
CA PHE A 52 -10.44 5.34 -3.07
C PHE A 52 -11.87 5.59 -3.55
N THR A 53 -12.73 4.58 -3.50
CA THR A 53 -14.09 4.67 -4.08
C THR A 53 -15.21 4.69 -3.05
N CYS A 54 -14.86 4.65 -1.76
CA CYS A 54 -15.82 4.55 -0.67
C CYS A 54 -15.71 5.74 0.28
N LYS A 55 -16.85 6.33 0.65
CA LYS A 55 -16.95 7.55 1.46
C LYS A 55 -16.26 7.51 2.83
N ASN A 56 -16.01 6.31 3.35
CA ASN A 56 -15.34 6.12 4.63
C ASN A 56 -13.81 6.11 4.52
N LEU A 57 -13.26 6.19 3.30
CA LEU A 57 -11.84 6.26 2.99
C LEU A 57 -11.50 7.43 2.07
N ASP A 58 -12.35 7.70 1.08
CA ASP A 58 -12.26 8.85 0.18
C ASP A 58 -12.48 10.17 0.93
N ASN A 59 -11.66 11.18 0.66
CA ASN A 59 -11.76 12.53 1.22
C ASN A 59 -11.83 12.59 2.76
N VAL A 60 -11.18 11.65 3.45
CA VAL A 60 -11.13 11.61 4.93
C VAL A 60 -9.74 11.30 5.48
N ILE A 61 -8.74 11.20 4.62
CA ILE A 61 -7.36 10.87 5.02
C ILE A 61 -6.60 12.17 5.29
N THR A 62 -5.92 12.22 6.43
CA THR A 62 -5.08 13.36 6.83
C THR A 62 -3.61 12.99 6.97
N SER A 63 -3.29 11.73 7.30
CA SER A 63 -1.90 11.28 7.40
C SER A 63 -1.71 9.86 6.86
N ALA A 64 -0.46 9.54 6.48
CA ALA A 64 -0.10 8.22 5.99
C ALA A 64 1.30 7.79 6.45
N LYS A 65 1.48 6.48 6.60
CA LYS A 65 2.77 5.82 6.82
C LYS A 65 3.04 4.81 5.73
N TRP A 66 4.30 4.59 5.41
CA TRP A 66 4.65 3.55 4.47
C TRP A 66 5.92 2.83 4.91
N HIS A 67 5.98 1.55 4.59
CA HIS A 67 7.06 0.66 5.00
C HIS A 67 7.36 -0.33 3.89
N ASP A 68 8.61 -0.78 3.83
CA ASP A 68 9.10 -1.81 2.91
C ASP A 68 8.80 -1.52 1.43
N LEU A 69 8.58 -0.25 1.08
CA LEU A 69 8.51 0.22 -0.29
C LEU A 69 9.94 0.40 -0.84
N PRO A 70 10.16 0.22 -2.15
CA PRO A 70 11.48 0.42 -2.73
C PRO A 70 11.89 1.88 -2.59
N GLU A 71 13.03 2.13 -1.95
CA GLU A 71 13.56 3.48 -1.76
C GLU A 71 14.18 4.05 -3.03
N THR A 72 14.66 3.17 -3.92
CA THR A 72 15.28 3.55 -5.19
C THR A 72 14.33 3.38 -6.36
N GLY A 73 14.39 4.35 -7.27
CA GLY A 73 13.67 4.38 -8.53
C GLY A 73 14.57 4.81 -9.67
N SER A 74 14.02 4.94 -10.87
CA SER A 74 14.74 5.48 -12.03
C SER A 74 13.98 6.57 -12.76
N PHE A 75 12.84 7.01 -12.21
CA PHE A 75 12.03 8.05 -12.81
C PHE A 75 12.67 9.44 -12.69
N PHE A 76 13.18 9.79 -11.50
CA PHE A 76 13.94 11.01 -11.29
C PHE A 76 15.43 10.77 -11.47
N GLU A 77 16.17 11.76 -11.97
CA GLU A 77 17.63 11.68 -12.19
C GLU A 77 18.42 11.30 -10.92
N GLY A 78 17.85 11.51 -9.73
CA GLY A 78 18.45 11.15 -8.44
C GLY A 78 18.35 9.67 -8.07
N GLY A 79 17.56 8.87 -8.80
CA GLY A 79 17.42 7.44 -8.54
C GLY A 79 16.56 7.10 -7.30
N ASP A 80 15.78 8.06 -6.79
CA ASP A 80 14.89 7.86 -5.65
C ASP A 80 13.46 7.56 -6.12
N ALA A 81 12.79 6.65 -5.44
CA ALA A 81 11.36 6.44 -5.60
C ALA A 81 10.58 7.45 -4.74
N VAL A 82 9.36 7.78 -5.17
CA VAL A 82 8.48 8.71 -4.45
C VAL A 82 7.08 8.13 -4.32
N ILE A 83 6.37 8.57 -3.29
CA ILE A 83 4.93 8.36 -3.16
C ILE A 83 4.22 9.68 -3.42
N PHE A 84 3.23 9.64 -4.30
CA PHE A 84 2.31 10.73 -4.58
C PHE A 84 0.97 10.48 -3.88
N PHE A 85 0.39 11.54 -3.34
CA PHE A 85 -1.01 11.60 -2.92
C PHE A 85 -1.73 12.64 -3.79
N TYR A 86 -2.98 12.35 -4.12
CA TYR A 86 -3.79 13.12 -5.05
C TYR A 86 -5.15 13.45 -4.45
N THR A 87 -5.67 14.63 -4.77
CA THR A 87 -7.02 15.02 -4.34
C THR A 87 -8.12 14.45 -5.22
N GLY A 88 -7.79 14.06 -6.46
CA GLY A 88 -8.71 13.39 -7.37
C GLY A 88 -8.61 11.88 -7.31
N GLU A 89 -9.68 11.21 -7.73
CA GLU A 89 -9.66 9.79 -8.05
C GLU A 89 -8.69 9.53 -9.22
N ASN A 90 -8.26 8.27 -9.37
CA ASN A 90 -7.41 7.82 -10.49
C ASN A 90 -6.11 8.64 -10.69
N CYS A 91 -5.55 9.16 -9.58
CA CYS A 91 -4.28 9.88 -9.55
C CYS A 91 -4.30 11.17 -10.37
N ASP A 92 -5.44 11.87 -10.33
CA ASP A 92 -5.68 13.17 -10.95
C ASP A 92 -5.84 14.28 -9.89
N GLY A 93 -6.00 15.52 -10.32
CA GLY A 93 -6.20 16.67 -9.45
C GLY A 93 -4.91 17.20 -8.85
N LYS A 94 -5.00 17.81 -7.66
CA LYS A 94 -3.82 18.36 -6.98
C LYS A 94 -3.02 17.25 -6.35
N GLU A 95 -1.71 17.35 -6.43
CA GLU A 95 -0.79 16.33 -5.95
C GLU A 95 0.28 16.87 -5.01
N LYS A 96 0.74 16.00 -4.11
CA LYS A 96 1.98 16.18 -3.36
C LYS A 96 2.73 14.87 -3.29
N TRP A 97 4.05 14.97 -3.16
CA TRP A 97 4.92 13.82 -3.12
C TRP A 97 5.98 13.91 -2.03
N TRP A 98 6.46 12.73 -1.64
CA TRP A 98 7.53 12.54 -0.68
C TRP A 98 8.45 11.41 -1.18
N TYR A 99 9.75 11.51 -0.90
CA TYR A 99 10.66 10.39 -1.16
C TYR A 99 10.31 9.22 -0.26
N ILE A 100 10.38 7.99 -0.78
CA ILE A 100 10.03 6.79 -0.01
C ILE A 100 10.94 6.63 1.22
N ASN A 101 12.23 6.95 1.10
CA ASN A 101 13.20 6.92 2.21
C ASN A 101 12.97 8.01 3.28
N THR A 102 12.04 8.94 3.04
CA THR A 102 11.63 9.93 4.03
C THR A 102 10.20 9.66 4.44
N GLN A 103 9.92 9.38 5.72
CA GLN A 103 8.54 9.51 6.17
C GLN A 103 8.11 10.98 6.02
N SER A 104 6.82 11.23 5.76
CA SER A 104 6.27 12.59 5.82
C SER A 104 6.82 13.34 7.05
N ARG A 105 7.57 14.42 6.81
CA ARG A 105 8.34 15.14 7.86
C ARG A 105 7.45 15.74 8.94
N LYS A 106 6.18 15.86 8.62
CA LYS A 106 5.11 16.15 9.56
C LYS A 106 4.24 14.92 9.57
N ASP A 107 3.83 14.50 10.75
CA ASP A 107 2.67 13.68 11.09
C ASP A 107 1.36 13.90 10.27
N ARG A 108 1.39 14.68 9.19
CA ARG A 108 0.29 15.09 8.34
C ARG A 108 0.73 15.26 6.89
N LEU A 109 -0.16 14.94 5.96
CA LEU A 109 0.00 15.21 4.54
C LEU A 109 -0.33 16.68 4.30
N ASP A 110 0.69 17.53 4.49
CA ASP A 110 0.58 18.98 4.53
C ASP A 110 -0.33 19.55 3.44
N GLY A 111 -1.45 20.18 3.83
CA GLY A 111 -2.34 20.87 2.89
C GLY A 111 -3.21 19.97 2.02
N MET A 112 -3.34 18.68 2.36
CA MET A 112 -4.25 17.72 1.72
C MET A 112 -5.12 16.99 2.77
N ASN A 113 -5.38 17.63 3.91
CA ASN A 113 -6.19 17.02 4.97
C ASN A 113 -7.62 16.81 4.50
N ASP A 114 -8.16 15.61 4.71
CA ASP A 114 -9.53 15.25 4.39
C ASP A 114 -9.88 15.51 2.90
N ASP A 115 -8.89 15.42 2.02
CA ASP A 115 -9.03 15.77 0.60
C ASP A 115 -8.34 14.73 -0.31
N ILE A 116 -7.81 13.65 0.26
CA ILE A 116 -7.08 12.63 -0.52
C ILE A 116 -8.05 11.59 -1.04
N SER A 117 -7.99 11.37 -2.35
CA SER A 117 -8.84 10.44 -3.09
C SER A 117 -8.04 9.35 -3.80
N SER A 118 -6.71 9.50 -3.96
CA SER A 118 -5.86 8.43 -4.48
C SER A 118 -4.37 8.60 -4.13
N PHE A 119 -3.58 7.54 -4.35
CA PHE A 119 -2.12 7.59 -4.22
C PHE A 119 -1.43 6.69 -5.26
N MET A 120 -0.14 6.95 -5.51
CA MET A 120 0.71 6.13 -6.38
C MET A 120 2.14 6.12 -5.85
N VAL A 121 2.81 4.96 -5.92
CA VAL A 121 4.25 4.87 -5.69
C VAL A 121 4.95 4.85 -7.04
N LEU A 122 5.66 5.92 -7.36
CA LEU A 122 6.34 6.09 -8.65
C LEU A 122 7.78 5.59 -8.53
N ASN A 123 8.16 4.65 -9.40
CA ASN A 123 9.51 4.11 -9.47
C ASN A 123 10.15 4.40 -10.83
N ARG A 124 9.53 3.95 -11.93
CA ARG A 124 10.09 4.10 -13.28
C ARG A 124 9.26 5.03 -14.18
N GLY A 125 8.08 5.43 -13.75
CA GLY A 125 7.16 6.21 -14.58
C GLY A 125 6.36 5.39 -15.57
N GLY A 126 6.14 4.11 -15.26
CA GLY A 126 5.21 3.28 -16.02
C GLY A 126 3.75 3.65 -15.77
N ASN A 127 2.85 2.93 -16.44
CA ASN A 127 1.44 2.89 -16.09
C ASN A 127 1.08 1.42 -15.84
N ALA A 128 1.04 1.02 -14.58
CA ALA A 128 0.66 -0.34 -14.16
C ALA A 128 -0.86 -0.49 -13.95
N GLY A 129 -1.65 0.52 -14.35
CA GLY A 129 -3.11 0.51 -14.24
C GLY A 129 -3.63 1.16 -12.95
N ALA A 130 -4.93 1.02 -12.73
CA ALA A 130 -5.63 1.54 -11.55
C ALA A 130 -6.21 0.40 -10.71
N MET A 131 -6.10 0.53 -9.39
CA MET A 131 -6.67 -0.33 -8.38
C MET A 131 -7.68 0.47 -7.57
N TYR A 132 -8.88 -0.06 -7.41
CA TYR A 132 -9.94 0.59 -6.64
C TYR A 132 -9.98 -0.01 -5.23
N ILE A 133 -9.81 0.84 -4.22
CA ILE A 133 -9.80 0.42 -2.83
C ILE A 133 -11.06 0.91 -2.13
N CYS A 134 -11.69 -0.03 -1.43
CA CYS A 134 -12.69 0.23 -0.41
C CYS A 134 -12.27 -0.51 0.85
N SER A 135 -12.02 0.22 1.94
CA SER A 135 -11.88 -0.38 3.26
C SER A 135 -13.28 -0.50 3.85
N LEU A 136 -13.81 -1.71 4.05
CA LEU A 136 -14.87 -1.89 5.04
C LEU A 136 -14.17 -1.85 6.40
N SER A 137 -14.61 -0.97 7.30
CA SER A 137 -13.95 -0.81 8.59
C SER A 137 -13.92 -2.15 9.33
N GLU A 138 -12.79 -2.53 9.92
CA GLU A 138 -12.68 -3.67 10.86
C GLU A 138 -13.52 -3.47 12.15
N SER A 139 -14.37 -2.43 12.21
CA SER A 139 -15.34 -2.17 13.27
C SER A 139 -16.76 -2.66 12.98
N ASP A 140 -17.03 -3.31 11.85
CA ASP A 140 -18.16 -4.24 11.78
C ASP A 140 -17.78 -5.55 12.47
N LYS A 141 -17.46 -5.42 13.77
CA LYS A 141 -17.67 -6.52 14.71
C LYS A 141 -19.14 -6.84 14.63
N ILE A 142 -19.44 -7.87 13.86
CA ILE A 142 -20.70 -8.58 13.87
C ILE A 142 -20.99 -8.97 15.33
N THR A 143 -21.69 -8.11 16.09
CA THR A 143 -22.55 -8.56 17.18
C THR A 143 -23.76 -9.18 16.52
N ASN A 144 -23.64 -10.45 16.13
CA ASN A 144 -24.78 -11.28 15.79
C ASN A 144 -25.56 -11.54 17.07
N THR A 145 -26.52 -10.66 17.36
CA THR A 145 -27.77 -11.12 17.97
C THR A 145 -28.53 -11.83 16.85
N THR A 146 -28.47 -13.17 16.89
CA THR A 146 -29.48 -14.14 16.42
C THR A 146 -30.33 -13.69 15.23
N ASP A 147 -30.04 -14.20 14.02
CA ASP A 147 -30.66 -15.44 13.54
C ASP A 147 -30.25 -15.81 12.11
N ASN A 148 -29.94 -17.10 11.95
CA ASN A 148 -30.07 -17.96 10.78
C ASN A 148 -29.03 -17.92 9.62
N GLU A 149 -28.32 -19.04 9.56
CA GLU A 149 -27.55 -19.69 8.50
C GLU A 149 -27.78 -19.25 7.04
N ARG A 150 -26.71 -18.77 6.40
CA ARG A 150 -26.12 -19.41 5.19
C ARG A 150 -24.74 -18.81 4.93
N GLY A 151 -23.70 -19.62 5.10
CA GLY A 151 -22.33 -19.25 4.76
C GLY A 151 -22.20 -18.87 3.29
N ALA A 152 -21.74 -17.65 3.03
CA ALA A 152 -21.27 -17.22 1.73
C ALA A 152 -19.74 -17.14 1.81
N ASN A 153 -19.07 -17.91 0.95
CA ASN A 153 -17.62 -17.98 0.84
C ASN A 153 -17.07 -16.61 0.37
N ASP A 154 -16.26 -15.97 1.21
CA ASP A 154 -15.49 -14.78 0.83
C ASP A 154 -14.43 -15.16 -0.20
N THR A 155 -14.71 -14.83 -1.46
CA THR A 155 -13.75 -14.86 -2.56
C THR A 155 -13.42 -13.41 -2.88
N ILE A 156 -12.21 -12.97 -2.54
CA ILE A 156 -11.69 -11.65 -2.94
C ILE A 156 -11.54 -11.68 -4.47
N ASN A 157 -12.46 -11.00 -5.16
CA ASN A 157 -12.40 -10.84 -6.61
C ASN A 157 -11.55 -9.62 -6.96
N TYR A 158 -10.36 -9.87 -7.49
CA TYR A 158 -9.62 -8.88 -8.27
C TYR A 158 -10.32 -8.73 -9.62
N LEU A 159 -11.06 -7.64 -9.83
CA LEU A 159 -11.61 -7.29 -11.14
C LEU A 159 -10.53 -6.59 -11.96
N LEU A 160 -9.88 -7.36 -12.83
CA LEU A 160 -9.05 -6.82 -13.92
C LEU A 160 -9.99 -6.33 -15.02
N GLY A 161 -10.04 -5.02 -15.22
CA GLY A 161 -10.64 -4.37 -16.39
C GLY A 161 -9.56 -4.04 -17.43
#